data_AF-A0A1Q3EG87-F1
#
_entry.id   AF-A0A1Q3EG87-F1
#
_cell.length_a   1.000
_cell.length_b   1.000
_cell.length_c   1.000
_cell.angle_alpha   90.00
_cell.angle_beta   90.00
_cell.angle_gamma   90.00
#
_symmetry.space_group_name_H-M   'P 1'
#
loop_
_entity.id
_entity.type
_entity.pdbx_description
1 polymer ?
#
loop_
_entity_poly.entity_id
_entity_poly.type
_entity_poly.pdbx_seq_one_letter_code
_entity_poly.pdbx_strand_id
1 'polypeptide(L)'
;MSLLSDSALAYPFSLCLFSTAVTYIASVLTSNVSQVDRLWTFLPTIYTAYFALAPLWPQEPTSIAGIRIPFIPFLPAQLQAQYPLDDLTGSITFSPRALLILTLINLWMLRLSYNTFRRGLFSLTDEDYRWSVLRRQFNERFGGVGGQVVFQIVNLTFIAATQNVLLMALGWPAYLAVTQTQTQTPSTGGALVITDYILALWALGVLVVEFTADNQQFVFQTYKHTFLASTSTSTSTSTPTSNPTPADHTHALRVASTVAWPFASPETDLNLTPADAHRGFLTSGLWRYSRHPNFACEQAFWWLICAIPAFAGLSESESESASGGLGGLGEMKVRVGMGSLPTSLTPYLPYLPALALSLLFLSSTAYTEAISASKYPLPYSAYQSRVPMFGAVPLLGLFAIPALISSPVSIPVFLLFSTGGWKDVVDAMKGPVGCALECGSVKAVWWRLAATATTGEGERRKVEALVWGGGDGDRDGKRKE
;
A
#
# COMPACT_ATOMS: atom_id res chain seq x y z
N MET A 1 13.05 -27.71 17.23
CA MET A 1 11.98 -28.05 16.25
C MET A 1 10.62 -28.26 16.92
N SER A 2 10.53 -28.84 18.14
CA SER A 2 9.26 -28.99 18.90
C SER A 2 8.66 -27.67 19.41
N LEU A 3 9.46 -26.65 19.73
CA LEU A 3 8.95 -25.35 20.18
C LEU A 3 8.12 -24.58 19.12
N LEU A 4 8.33 -24.88 17.84
CA LEU A 4 7.57 -24.25 16.74
C LEU A 4 6.36 -25.09 16.30
N SER A 5 6.24 -26.36 16.72
CA SER A 5 5.08 -27.19 16.31
C SER A 5 3.80 -26.79 17.02
N ASP A 6 3.93 -26.31 18.27
CA ASP A 6 2.76 -26.05 19.13
C ASP A 6 2.38 -24.56 19.15
N SER A 7 3.20 -23.71 18.51
CA SER A 7 2.99 -22.26 18.46
C SER A 7 1.78 -21.89 17.59
N ALA A 8 1.04 -20.85 17.99
CA ALA A 8 -0.02 -20.25 17.17
C ALA A 8 0.42 -19.82 15.76
N LEU A 9 1.73 -19.60 15.55
CA LEU A 9 2.30 -19.19 14.27
C LEU A 9 2.94 -20.37 13.50
N ALA A 10 2.78 -21.61 13.97
CA ALA A 10 3.39 -22.80 13.38
C ALA A 10 3.05 -22.98 11.90
N TYR A 11 1.75 -22.91 11.55
CA TYR A 11 1.29 -23.01 10.16
C TYR A 11 1.72 -21.80 9.32
N PRO A 12 1.41 -20.54 9.72
CA PRO A 12 1.83 -19.37 8.95
C PRO A 12 3.33 -19.33 8.67
N PHE A 13 4.16 -19.66 9.66
CA PHE A 13 5.62 -19.69 9.50
C PHE A 13 6.07 -20.79 8.53
N SER A 14 5.46 -21.98 8.61
CA SER A 14 5.77 -23.09 7.70
C SER A 14 5.41 -22.75 6.26
N LEU A 15 4.23 -22.14 6.04
CA LEU A 15 3.79 -21.67 4.73
C LEU A 15 4.69 -20.54 4.20
N CYS A 16 5.13 -19.62 5.06
CA CYS A 16 6.04 -18.54 4.70
C CYS A 16 7.41 -19.07 4.25
N LEU A 17 7.99 -20.02 4.99
CA LEU A 17 9.27 -20.63 4.64
C LEU A 17 9.16 -21.44 3.34
N PHE A 18 8.08 -22.20 3.19
CA PHE A 18 7.80 -22.93 1.96
C PHE A 18 7.66 -22.00 0.76
N SER A 19 6.84 -20.95 0.87
CA SER A 19 6.60 -19.98 -0.21
C SER A 19 7.88 -19.22 -0.56
N THR A 20 8.72 -18.89 0.43
CA THR A 20 10.05 -18.31 0.23
C THR A 20 10.95 -19.24 -0.59
N ALA A 21 11.05 -20.51 -0.20
CA ALA A 21 11.87 -21.48 -0.92
C ALA A 21 11.36 -21.70 -2.36
N VAL A 22 10.05 -21.87 -2.54
CA VAL A 22 9.44 -22.08 -3.86
C VAL A 22 9.63 -20.88 -4.77
N THR A 23 9.35 -19.66 -4.29
CA THR A 23 9.52 -18.44 -5.10
C THR A 23 10.99 -18.20 -5.45
N TYR A 24 11.92 -18.43 -4.52
CA TYR A 24 13.35 -18.33 -4.82
C TYR A 24 13.80 -19.37 -5.86
N ILE A 25 13.47 -20.65 -5.68
CA ILE A 25 13.83 -21.71 -6.64
C ILE A 25 13.23 -21.41 -8.01
N ALA A 26 11.93 -21.09 -8.05
CA ALA A 26 11.25 -20.73 -9.30
C ALA A 26 11.91 -19.52 -9.97
N SER A 27 12.33 -18.51 -9.19
CA SER A 27 13.00 -17.33 -9.75
C SER A 27 14.34 -17.64 -10.42
N VAL A 28 15.10 -18.59 -9.87
CA VAL A 28 16.38 -19.03 -10.45
C VAL A 28 16.14 -19.85 -11.71
N LEU A 29 15.17 -20.78 -11.68
CA LEU A 29 14.86 -21.64 -12.82
C LEU A 29 14.27 -20.87 -14.01
N THR A 30 13.44 -19.86 -13.74
CA THR A 30 12.74 -19.08 -14.77
C THR A 30 13.45 -17.80 -15.16
N SER A 31 14.49 -17.39 -14.42
CA SER A 31 15.11 -16.06 -14.52
C SER A 31 14.11 -14.91 -14.34
N ASN A 32 13.00 -15.15 -13.63
CA ASN A 32 11.92 -14.19 -13.36
C ASN A 32 11.69 -14.11 -11.85
N VAL A 33 12.03 -12.97 -11.24
CA VAL A 33 11.91 -12.79 -9.77
C VAL A 33 10.53 -12.37 -9.30
N SER A 34 9.61 -12.05 -10.22
CA SER A 34 8.23 -11.66 -9.91
C SER A 34 7.33 -12.81 -9.47
N GLN A 35 7.89 -13.97 -9.08
CA GLN A 35 7.12 -15.09 -8.53
C GLN A 35 6.35 -14.66 -7.27
N VAL A 36 7.01 -13.91 -6.39
CA VAL A 36 6.38 -13.39 -5.17
C VAL A 36 5.34 -12.31 -5.48
N ASP A 37 5.55 -11.49 -6.52
CA ASP A 37 4.63 -10.41 -6.93
C ASP A 37 3.22 -10.98 -7.24
N ARG A 38 3.17 -12.21 -7.77
CA ARG A 38 1.93 -12.95 -8.02
C ARG A 38 1.29 -13.50 -6.74
N LEU A 39 2.08 -13.82 -5.72
CA LEU A 39 1.56 -14.33 -4.44
C LEU A 39 0.92 -13.24 -3.59
N TRP A 40 1.25 -11.96 -3.80
CA TRP A 40 0.57 -10.83 -3.17
C TRP A 40 -0.94 -10.84 -3.40
N THR A 41 -1.40 -11.41 -4.52
CA THR A 41 -2.83 -11.48 -4.81
C THR A 41 -3.54 -12.60 -4.07
N PHE A 42 -2.88 -13.47 -3.28
CA PHE A 42 -3.55 -14.60 -2.62
C PHE A 42 -3.15 -14.79 -1.16
N LEU A 43 -1.86 -14.67 -0.86
CA LEU A 43 -1.33 -15.00 0.47
C LEU A 43 -1.92 -14.16 1.61
N PRO A 44 -2.18 -12.83 1.47
CA PRO A 44 -2.75 -12.06 2.57
C PRO A 44 -4.11 -12.61 3.01
N THR A 45 -4.96 -12.99 2.05
CA THR A 45 -6.23 -13.68 2.32
C THR A 45 -6.01 -15.03 2.98
N ILE A 46 -5.07 -15.86 2.48
CA ILE A 46 -4.80 -17.20 3.04
C ILE A 46 -4.36 -17.11 4.51
N TYR A 47 -3.42 -16.21 4.82
CA TYR A 47 -2.96 -15.99 6.20
C TYR A 47 -4.07 -15.44 7.10
N THR A 48 -4.91 -14.55 6.58
CA THR A 48 -6.06 -14.01 7.32
C THR A 48 -7.12 -15.08 7.57
N ALA A 49 -7.43 -15.88 6.54
CA ALA A 49 -8.41 -16.96 6.60
C ALA A 49 -8.00 -18.05 7.58
N TYR A 50 -6.69 -18.32 7.72
CA TYR A 50 -6.19 -19.24 8.74
C TYR A 50 -6.68 -18.89 10.14
N PHE A 51 -6.62 -17.61 10.54
CA PHE A 51 -7.13 -17.18 11.85
C PHE A 51 -8.65 -17.01 11.87
N ALA A 52 -9.23 -16.42 10.82
CA ALA A 52 -10.66 -16.13 10.80
C ALA A 52 -11.56 -17.37 10.67
N LEU A 53 -11.07 -18.45 10.03
CA LEU A 53 -11.81 -19.69 9.78
C LEU A 53 -11.36 -20.85 10.66
N ALA A 54 -10.74 -20.55 11.81
CA ALA A 54 -10.17 -21.57 12.70
C ALA A 54 -11.08 -22.75 13.08
N PRO A 55 -12.40 -22.58 13.31
CA PRO A 55 -13.31 -23.70 13.57
C PRO A 55 -13.34 -24.77 12.46
N LEU A 56 -12.90 -24.44 11.24
CA LEU A 56 -12.88 -25.36 10.09
C LEU A 56 -11.60 -26.19 10.00
N TRP A 57 -10.56 -25.86 10.77
CA TRP A 57 -9.27 -26.54 10.67
C TRP A 57 -9.20 -27.78 11.57
N PRO A 58 -8.50 -28.84 11.14
CA PRO A 58 -8.21 -29.97 12.00
C PRO A 58 -7.32 -29.54 13.18
N GLN A 59 -7.50 -30.19 14.33
CA GLN A 59 -6.74 -29.87 15.54
C GLN A 59 -5.32 -30.45 15.53
N GLU A 60 -5.12 -31.51 14.75
CA GLU A 60 -3.83 -32.19 14.63
C GLU A 60 -3.22 -31.98 13.24
N PRO A 61 -1.88 -31.86 13.13
CA PRO A 61 -1.22 -31.68 11.86
C PRO A 61 -1.36 -32.92 10.99
N THR A 62 -1.75 -32.73 9.72
CA THR A 62 -1.77 -33.81 8.74
C THR A 62 -0.34 -34.21 8.36
N SER A 63 -0.05 -35.51 8.47
CA SER A 63 1.22 -36.10 8.02
C SER A 63 0.98 -37.24 7.04
N ILE A 64 1.82 -37.33 6.01
CA ILE A 64 1.86 -38.47 5.08
C ILE A 64 3.22 -39.13 5.26
N ALA A 65 3.23 -40.45 5.57
CA ALA A 65 4.43 -41.21 5.83
C ALA A 65 5.37 -40.58 6.89
N GLY A 66 4.79 -39.96 7.93
CA GLY A 66 5.54 -39.28 8.99
C GLY A 66 6.09 -37.89 8.61
N ILE A 67 5.85 -37.42 7.39
CA ILE A 67 6.27 -36.09 6.93
C ILE A 67 5.08 -35.13 7.08
N ARG A 68 5.27 -34.05 7.85
CA ARG A 68 4.29 -32.98 8.00
C ARG A 68 4.13 -32.23 6.69
N ILE A 69 2.89 -32.03 6.26
CA ILE A 69 2.60 -31.25 5.06
C ILE A 69 2.53 -29.77 5.42
N PRO A 70 3.44 -28.91 4.89
CA PRO A 70 3.57 -27.53 5.37
C PRO A 70 2.40 -26.61 4.95
N PHE A 71 1.60 -27.01 3.95
CA PHE A 71 0.53 -26.19 3.38
C PHE A 71 -0.89 -26.57 3.84
N ILE A 72 -1.06 -27.64 4.62
CA ILE A 72 -2.37 -27.98 5.20
C ILE A 72 -2.52 -27.24 6.55
N PRO A 73 -3.53 -26.38 6.70
CA PRO A 73 -3.78 -25.68 7.95
C PRO A 73 -4.20 -26.65 9.06
N PHE A 74 -3.75 -26.39 10.27
CA PHE A 74 -4.19 -27.06 11.49
C PHE A 74 -4.21 -26.04 12.64
N LEU A 75 -5.04 -26.29 13.64
CA LEU A 75 -5.23 -25.39 14.77
C LEU A 75 -4.57 -25.97 16.04
N PRO A 76 -3.38 -25.50 16.44
CA PRO A 76 -2.69 -26.03 17.61
C PRO A 76 -3.42 -25.69 18.92
N ALA A 77 -3.32 -26.55 19.93
CA ALA A 77 -4.02 -26.42 21.22
C ALA A 77 -3.80 -25.06 21.92
N GLN A 78 -2.59 -24.48 21.81
CA GLN A 78 -2.29 -23.16 22.36
C GLN A 78 -3.16 -22.05 21.74
N LEU A 79 -3.44 -22.17 20.45
CA LEU A 79 -4.25 -21.21 19.69
C LEU A 79 -5.74 -21.53 19.84
N GLN A 80 -6.13 -22.81 19.93
CA GLN A 80 -7.51 -23.22 20.25
C GLN A 80 -8.04 -22.55 21.51
N ALA A 81 -7.22 -22.51 22.56
CA ALA A 81 -7.59 -21.90 23.84
C ALA A 81 -7.98 -20.42 23.69
N GLN A 82 -7.53 -19.72 22.65
CA GLN A 82 -7.76 -18.29 22.43
C GLN A 82 -9.10 -17.97 21.77
N TYR A 83 -9.83 -18.95 21.23
CA TYR A 83 -11.10 -18.71 20.55
C TYR A 83 -12.30 -18.72 21.50
N PRO A 84 -13.38 -18.01 21.16
CA PRO A 84 -14.62 -18.09 21.92
C PRO A 84 -15.22 -19.49 21.82
N LEU A 85 -15.85 -19.95 22.89
CA LEU A 85 -16.54 -21.23 22.95
C LEU A 85 -18.05 -21.01 22.82
N ASP A 86 -18.73 -21.93 22.16
CA ASP A 86 -20.17 -21.98 22.10
C ASP A 86 -20.73 -22.47 23.44
N ASP A 87 -21.67 -21.71 24.04
CA ASP A 87 -22.22 -22.01 25.36
C ASP A 87 -22.94 -23.36 25.44
N LEU A 88 -23.47 -23.86 24.31
CA LEU A 88 -24.29 -25.07 24.27
C LEU A 88 -23.46 -26.32 23.95
N THR A 89 -22.47 -26.19 23.06
CA THR A 89 -21.67 -27.32 22.55
C THR A 89 -20.26 -27.37 23.13
N GLY A 90 -19.78 -26.29 23.75
CA GLY A 90 -18.41 -26.16 24.23
C GLY A 90 -17.37 -26.17 23.10
N SER A 91 -17.81 -26.06 21.84
CA SER A 91 -16.95 -26.08 20.66
C SER A 91 -16.42 -24.70 20.31
N ILE A 92 -15.28 -24.63 19.63
CA ILE A 92 -14.68 -23.38 19.16
C ILE A 92 -15.59 -22.70 18.14
N THR A 93 -15.85 -21.42 18.32
CA THR A 93 -16.68 -20.59 17.44
C THR A 93 -15.85 -19.57 16.65
N PHE A 94 -16.48 -18.99 15.63
CA PHE A 94 -15.85 -17.95 14.81
C PHE A 94 -15.75 -16.62 15.56
N SER A 95 -14.65 -15.88 15.37
CA SER A 95 -14.54 -14.49 15.82
C SER A 95 -15.20 -13.55 14.80
N PRO A 96 -16.29 -12.82 15.16
CA PRO A 96 -16.94 -11.87 14.26
C PRO A 96 -15.97 -10.80 13.72
N ARG A 97 -15.04 -10.33 14.55
CA ARG A 97 -14.03 -9.35 14.16
C ARG A 97 -13.00 -9.91 13.18
N ALA A 98 -12.54 -11.13 13.40
CA ALA A 98 -11.64 -11.79 12.45
C ALA A 98 -12.33 -12.04 11.10
N LEU A 99 -13.62 -12.40 11.09
CA LEU A 99 -14.44 -12.53 9.88
C LEU A 99 -14.65 -11.19 9.15
N LEU A 100 -14.86 -10.09 9.90
CA LEU A 100 -14.93 -8.75 9.33
C LEU A 100 -13.61 -8.37 8.63
N ILE A 101 -12.48 -8.57 9.30
CA ILE A 101 -11.14 -8.33 8.73
C ILE A 101 -10.91 -9.19 7.49
N LEU A 102 -11.27 -10.48 7.54
CA LEU A 102 -11.21 -11.39 6.39
C LEU A 102 -12.05 -10.88 5.23
N THR A 103 -13.25 -10.38 5.50
CA THR A 103 -14.14 -9.85 4.45
C THR A 103 -13.51 -8.63 3.77
N LEU A 104 -12.99 -7.68 4.54
CA LEU A 104 -12.33 -6.49 4.00
C LEU A 104 -11.07 -6.83 3.21
N ILE A 105 -10.21 -7.71 3.74
CA ILE A 105 -9.01 -8.18 3.03
C ILE A 105 -9.37 -8.96 1.76
N ASN A 106 -10.45 -9.74 1.76
CA ASN A 106 -10.94 -10.39 0.55
C ASN A 106 -11.38 -9.39 -0.52
N LEU A 107 -12.10 -8.33 -0.15
CA LEU A 107 -12.48 -7.28 -1.10
C LEU A 107 -11.25 -6.56 -1.66
N TRP A 108 -10.29 -6.23 -0.79
CA TRP A 108 -9.00 -5.67 -1.19
C TRP A 108 -8.25 -6.61 -2.15
N MET A 109 -8.23 -7.92 -1.87
CA MET A 109 -7.60 -8.94 -2.69
C MET A 109 -8.30 -9.09 -4.05
N LEU A 110 -9.63 -9.10 -4.09
CA LEU A 110 -10.39 -9.20 -5.34
C LEU A 110 -10.06 -8.01 -6.25
N ARG A 111 -10.01 -6.81 -5.68
CA ARG A 111 -9.58 -5.58 -6.37
C ARG A 111 -8.15 -5.71 -6.89
N LEU A 112 -7.19 -6.12 -6.04
CA LEU A 112 -5.79 -6.28 -6.43
C LEU A 112 -5.64 -7.32 -7.54
N SER A 113 -6.30 -8.47 -7.41
CA SER A 113 -6.27 -9.58 -8.37
C SER A 113 -6.84 -9.18 -9.71
N TYR A 114 -7.97 -8.47 -9.70
CA TYR A 114 -8.55 -7.92 -10.92
C TYR A 114 -7.59 -6.94 -11.61
N ASN A 115 -6.94 -6.04 -10.85
CA ASN A 115 -5.96 -5.11 -11.40
C ASN A 115 -4.71 -5.82 -11.96
N THR A 116 -4.23 -6.86 -11.27
CA THR A 116 -3.11 -7.71 -11.71
C THR A 116 -3.46 -8.48 -13.00
N PHE A 117 -4.68 -9.04 -13.07
CA PHE A 117 -5.18 -9.79 -14.23
C PHE A 117 -5.24 -8.94 -15.49
N ARG A 118 -5.91 -7.79 -15.43
CA ARG A 118 -6.06 -6.89 -16.59
C ARG A 118 -4.74 -6.27 -17.06
N ARG A 119 -3.72 -6.24 -16.20
CA ARG A 119 -2.36 -5.79 -16.53
C ARG A 119 -1.46 -6.91 -17.10
N GLY A 120 -1.94 -8.16 -17.13
CA GLY A 120 -1.21 -9.31 -17.68
C GLY A 120 -0.18 -9.93 -16.74
N LEU A 121 -0.07 -9.49 -15.48
CA LEU A 121 1.02 -9.93 -14.57
C LEU A 121 0.90 -11.40 -14.11
N PHE A 122 -0.24 -12.06 -14.36
CA PHE A 122 -0.37 -13.51 -14.22
C PHE A 122 0.31 -14.31 -15.34
N SER A 123 0.76 -13.65 -16.41
CA SER A 123 1.65 -14.26 -17.40
C SER A 123 2.93 -14.73 -16.71
N LEU A 124 3.31 -15.99 -16.93
CA LEU A 124 4.53 -16.57 -16.36
C LEU A 124 5.81 -15.99 -16.97
N THR A 125 5.72 -15.36 -18.14
CA THR A 125 6.85 -14.72 -18.81
C THR A 125 7.09 -13.30 -18.32
N ASP A 126 6.06 -12.63 -17.84
CA ASP A 126 6.12 -11.21 -17.52
C ASP A 126 6.76 -10.99 -16.16
N GLU A 127 7.59 -9.97 -16.07
CA GLU A 127 8.29 -9.60 -14.84
C GLU A 127 8.13 -8.09 -14.61
N ASP A 128 8.06 -7.68 -13.36
CA ASP A 128 8.04 -6.28 -13.01
C ASP A 128 9.30 -5.57 -13.56
N TYR A 129 9.07 -4.52 -14.33
CA TYR A 129 10.13 -3.81 -15.03
C TYR A 129 11.22 -3.26 -14.09
N ARG A 130 10.89 -2.99 -12.81
CA ARG A 130 11.84 -2.49 -11.81
C ARG A 130 13.01 -3.45 -11.61
N TRP A 131 12.75 -4.76 -11.67
CA TRP A 131 13.80 -5.78 -11.52
C TRP A 131 14.80 -5.76 -12.68
N SER A 132 14.33 -5.51 -13.90
CA SER A 132 15.19 -5.37 -15.08
C SER A 132 16.12 -4.16 -14.99
N VAL A 133 15.60 -3.04 -14.46
CA VAL A 133 16.37 -1.81 -14.25
C VAL A 133 17.39 -2.02 -13.12
N LEU A 134 16.98 -2.65 -12.01
CA LEU A 134 17.86 -2.92 -10.88
C LEU A 134 19.02 -3.84 -11.27
N ARG A 135 18.76 -4.90 -12.03
CA ARG A 135 19.82 -5.78 -12.57
C ARG A 135 20.83 -5.03 -13.40
N ARG A 136 20.36 -4.12 -14.27
CA ARG A 136 21.25 -3.28 -15.08
C ARG A 136 22.13 -2.39 -14.20
N GLN A 137 21.53 -1.70 -13.24
CA GLN A 137 22.24 -0.82 -12.30
C GLN A 137 23.31 -1.58 -11.50
N PHE A 138 23.02 -2.81 -11.06
CA PHE A 138 24.00 -3.64 -10.35
C PHE A 138 25.13 -4.12 -11.26
N ASN A 139 24.84 -4.53 -12.49
CA ASN A 139 25.86 -4.94 -13.46
C ASN A 139 26.78 -3.77 -13.84
N GLU A 140 26.23 -2.57 -13.98
CA GLU A 140 26.99 -1.35 -14.25
C GLU A 140 27.88 -0.96 -13.06
N ARG A 141 27.37 -1.09 -11.83
CA ARG A 141 28.08 -0.65 -10.61
C ARG A 141 29.13 -1.64 -10.10
N PHE A 142 28.87 -2.95 -10.17
CA PHE A 142 29.69 -4.00 -9.57
C PHE A 142 30.37 -4.90 -10.60
N GLY A 143 30.25 -4.58 -11.90
CA GLY A 143 30.70 -5.43 -13.00
C GLY A 143 29.78 -6.63 -13.24
N GLY A 144 29.86 -7.27 -14.40
CA GLY A 144 28.89 -8.30 -14.83
C GLY A 144 28.68 -9.43 -13.81
N VAL A 145 29.77 -10.09 -13.37
CA VAL A 145 29.67 -11.21 -12.41
C VAL A 145 29.31 -10.71 -11.00
N GLY A 146 29.92 -9.61 -10.54
CA GLY A 146 29.64 -9.04 -9.23
C GLY A 146 28.18 -8.57 -9.09
N GLY A 147 27.65 -7.92 -10.13
CA GLY A 147 26.26 -7.46 -10.19
C GLY A 147 25.25 -8.60 -10.15
N GLN A 148 25.54 -9.73 -10.83
CA GLN A 148 24.70 -10.93 -10.76
C GLN A 148 24.67 -11.54 -9.35
N VAL A 149 25.82 -11.62 -8.68
CA VAL A 149 25.89 -12.14 -7.30
C VAL A 149 25.11 -11.24 -6.34
N VAL A 150 25.32 -9.92 -6.41
CA VAL A 150 24.58 -8.96 -5.59
C VAL A 150 23.07 -9.05 -5.85
N PHE A 151 22.67 -9.21 -7.12
CA PHE A 151 21.27 -9.39 -7.47
C PHE A 151 20.67 -10.67 -6.86
N GLN A 152 21.39 -11.80 -6.86
CA GLN A 152 20.90 -13.04 -6.24
C GLN A 152 20.81 -12.94 -4.71
N ILE A 153 21.71 -12.17 -4.06
CA ILE A 153 21.58 -11.87 -2.63
C ILE A 153 20.28 -11.09 -2.36
N VAL A 154 20.01 -10.06 -3.17
CA VAL A 154 18.75 -9.28 -3.07
C VAL A 154 17.53 -10.17 -3.37
N ASN A 155 17.62 -11.05 -4.36
CA ASN A 155 16.57 -12.00 -4.70
C ASN A 155 16.23 -12.91 -3.51
N LEU A 156 17.23 -13.54 -2.89
CA LEU A 156 16.98 -14.42 -1.74
C LEU A 156 16.46 -13.66 -0.51
N THR A 157 17.12 -12.55 -0.15
CA THR A 157 16.87 -11.87 1.13
C THR A 157 15.67 -10.93 1.08
N PHE A 158 15.57 -10.11 0.04
CA PHE A 158 14.53 -9.11 -0.07
C PHE A 158 13.33 -9.63 -0.87
N ILE A 159 13.56 -10.08 -2.11
CA ILE A 159 12.45 -10.44 -3.02
C ILE A 159 11.73 -11.68 -2.52
N ALA A 160 12.43 -12.78 -2.24
CA ALA A 160 11.81 -14.01 -1.77
C ALA A 160 11.46 -13.93 -0.28
N ALA A 161 12.45 -13.72 0.61
CA ALA A 161 12.23 -13.85 2.04
C ALA A 161 11.45 -12.68 2.66
N THR A 162 11.92 -11.43 2.49
CA THR A 162 11.28 -10.26 3.13
C THR A 162 9.83 -10.08 2.65
N GLN A 163 9.55 -10.20 1.35
CA GLN A 163 8.19 -10.08 0.83
C GLN A 163 7.26 -11.18 1.40
N ASN A 164 7.69 -12.44 1.49
CA ASN A 164 6.86 -13.50 2.10
C ASN A 164 6.62 -13.27 3.60
N VAL A 165 7.60 -12.74 4.33
CA VAL A 165 7.42 -12.34 5.75
C VAL A 165 6.40 -11.21 5.86
N LEU A 166 6.45 -10.23 4.96
CA LEU A 166 5.43 -9.17 4.91
C LEU A 166 4.05 -9.75 4.64
N LEU A 167 3.89 -10.63 3.64
CA LEU A 167 2.62 -11.29 3.33
C LEU A 167 2.05 -12.05 4.53
N MET A 168 2.89 -12.76 5.27
CA MET A 168 2.50 -13.43 6.52
C MET A 168 2.06 -12.42 7.59
N ALA A 169 2.78 -11.30 7.73
CA ALA A 169 2.45 -10.25 8.69
C ALA A 169 1.09 -9.59 8.40
N LEU A 170 0.58 -9.65 7.17
CA LEU A 170 -0.75 -9.13 6.83
C LEU A 170 -1.90 -9.95 7.45
N GLY A 171 -1.66 -11.19 7.87
CA GLY A 171 -2.61 -11.96 8.68
C GLY A 171 -2.63 -11.58 10.17
N TRP A 172 -1.70 -10.74 10.62
CA TRP A 172 -1.55 -10.35 12.03
C TRP A 172 -2.78 -9.66 12.64
N PRO A 173 -3.52 -8.77 11.94
CA PRO A 173 -4.72 -8.16 12.51
C PRO A 173 -5.81 -9.18 12.85
N ALA A 174 -5.96 -10.24 12.04
CA ALA A 174 -6.89 -11.32 12.36
C ALA A 174 -6.40 -12.19 13.54
N TYR A 175 -5.09 -12.43 13.65
CA TYR A 175 -4.51 -13.06 14.84
C TYR A 175 -4.79 -12.27 16.13
N LEU A 176 -4.64 -10.94 16.09
CA LEU A 176 -4.98 -10.08 17.24
C LEU A 176 -6.48 -10.09 17.55
N ALA A 177 -7.33 -10.03 16.53
CA ALA A 177 -8.78 -10.09 16.69
C ALA A 177 -9.27 -11.38 17.37
N VAL A 178 -8.52 -12.49 17.26
CA VAL A 178 -8.79 -13.74 17.96
C VAL A 178 -8.23 -13.68 19.38
N THR A 179 -6.93 -13.40 19.52
CA THR A 179 -6.21 -13.53 20.80
C THR A 179 -6.56 -12.48 21.85
N GLN A 180 -7.14 -11.35 21.44
CA GLN A 180 -7.60 -10.31 22.36
C GLN A 180 -9.00 -10.60 22.95
N THR A 181 -9.71 -11.62 22.46
CA THR A 181 -11.09 -11.92 22.89
C THR A 181 -11.17 -12.44 24.34
N GLN A 182 -10.08 -12.98 24.89
CA GLN A 182 -10.05 -13.56 26.24
C GLN A 182 -10.09 -12.54 27.38
N THR A 183 -9.81 -11.25 27.13
CA THR A 183 -9.88 -10.21 28.17
C THR A 183 -11.27 -9.63 28.34
N GLN A 184 -12.24 -10.07 27.54
CA GLN A 184 -13.59 -9.51 27.46
C GLN A 184 -14.58 -10.33 28.29
N THR A 185 -15.55 -9.66 28.90
CA THR A 185 -16.56 -10.31 29.75
C THR A 185 -17.43 -11.31 28.96
N PRO A 186 -17.94 -12.39 29.59
CA PRO A 186 -18.67 -13.48 28.92
C PRO A 186 -19.90 -13.05 28.11
N SER A 187 -20.50 -11.90 28.41
CA SER A 187 -21.67 -11.38 27.69
C SER A 187 -21.35 -10.61 26.40
N THR A 188 -20.08 -10.29 26.16
CA THR A 188 -19.64 -9.36 25.10
C THR A 188 -18.45 -9.88 24.28
N GLY A 189 -17.86 -11.02 24.70
CA GLY A 189 -16.54 -11.50 24.28
C GLY A 189 -16.40 -11.96 22.84
N GLY A 190 -16.41 -11.00 21.91
CA GLY A 190 -16.23 -11.20 20.48
C GLY A 190 -17.19 -10.40 19.61
N ALA A 191 -18.18 -9.73 20.20
CA ALA A 191 -19.15 -8.93 19.46
C ALA A 191 -18.47 -7.74 18.76
N LEU A 192 -19.02 -7.36 17.60
CA LEU A 192 -18.59 -6.15 16.91
C LEU A 192 -19.11 -4.91 17.65
N VAL A 193 -18.22 -3.95 17.89
CA VAL A 193 -18.55 -2.65 18.47
C VAL A 193 -18.71 -1.60 17.38
N ILE A 194 -19.30 -0.44 17.72
CA ILE A 194 -19.53 0.66 16.76
C ILE A 194 -18.24 1.07 16.05
N THR A 195 -17.11 1.09 16.76
CA THR A 195 -15.80 1.41 16.18
C THR A 195 -15.38 0.43 15.08
N ASP A 196 -15.70 -0.87 15.21
CA ASP A 196 -15.42 -1.86 14.16
C ASP A 196 -16.16 -1.49 12.86
N TYR A 197 -17.44 -1.10 12.97
CA TYR A 197 -18.24 -0.71 11.81
C TYR A 197 -17.77 0.61 11.18
N ILE A 198 -17.40 1.61 11.99
CA ILE A 198 -16.86 2.88 11.48
C ILE A 198 -15.57 2.65 10.71
N LEU A 199 -14.63 1.90 11.28
CA LEU A 199 -13.35 1.60 10.63
C LEU A 199 -13.54 0.74 9.38
N ALA A 200 -14.45 -0.22 9.39
CA ALA A 200 -14.79 -1.03 8.22
C ALA A 200 -15.41 -0.20 7.10
N LEU A 201 -16.37 0.66 7.40
CA LEU A 201 -16.97 1.57 6.41
C LEU A 201 -15.93 2.52 5.81
N TRP A 202 -15.00 3.01 6.63
CA TRP A 202 -13.90 3.83 6.14
C TRP A 202 -12.94 3.02 5.24
N ALA A 203 -12.58 1.80 5.63
CA ALA A 203 -11.74 0.93 4.82
C ALA A 203 -12.39 0.65 3.44
N LEU A 204 -13.71 0.42 3.40
CA LEU A 204 -14.47 0.29 2.14
C LEU A 204 -14.42 1.57 1.30
N GLY A 205 -14.59 2.73 1.93
CA GLY A 205 -14.47 4.03 1.24
C GLY A 205 -13.08 4.23 0.63
N VAL A 206 -12.02 3.89 1.36
CA VAL A 206 -10.63 3.93 0.88
C VAL A 206 -10.44 2.98 -0.30
N LEU A 207 -10.98 1.75 -0.24
CA LEU A 207 -10.92 0.79 -1.36
C LEU A 207 -11.63 1.30 -2.62
N VAL A 208 -12.75 2.01 -2.49
CA VAL A 208 -13.44 2.60 -3.65
C VAL A 208 -12.58 3.68 -4.31
N VAL A 209 -11.90 4.51 -3.52
CA VAL A 209 -10.99 5.54 -4.04
C VAL A 209 -9.75 4.89 -4.67
N GLU A 210 -9.19 3.87 -4.03
CA GLU A 210 -8.08 3.09 -4.56
C GLU A 210 -8.42 2.47 -5.91
N PHE A 211 -9.58 1.82 -5.99
CA PHE A 211 -10.08 1.21 -7.21
C PHE A 211 -10.32 2.24 -8.32
N THR A 212 -10.80 3.43 -7.95
CA THR A 212 -10.93 4.55 -8.90
C THR A 212 -9.56 4.99 -9.42
N ALA A 213 -8.56 5.12 -8.54
CA ALA A 213 -7.18 5.48 -8.92
C ALA A 213 -6.54 4.45 -9.86
N ASP A 214 -6.72 3.16 -9.58
CA ASP A 214 -6.26 2.07 -10.46
C ASP A 214 -6.90 2.15 -11.85
N ASN A 215 -8.22 2.41 -11.90
CA ASN A 215 -8.93 2.55 -13.17
C ASN A 215 -8.51 3.78 -13.97
N GLN A 216 -8.33 4.93 -13.32
CA GLN A 216 -7.83 6.15 -13.97
C GLN A 216 -6.45 5.91 -14.58
N GLN A 217 -5.56 5.25 -13.84
CA GLN A 217 -4.22 4.93 -14.34
C GLN A 217 -4.28 3.96 -15.52
N PHE A 218 -5.14 2.94 -15.47
CA PHE A 218 -5.28 1.99 -16.57
C PHE A 218 -5.83 2.63 -17.83
N VAL A 219 -6.89 3.44 -17.73
CA VAL A 219 -7.47 4.19 -18.85
C VAL A 219 -6.42 5.08 -19.50
N PHE A 220 -5.63 5.79 -18.70
CA PHE A 220 -4.52 6.60 -19.21
C PHE A 220 -3.48 5.76 -19.97
N GLN A 221 -3.05 4.61 -19.44
CA GLN A 221 -2.08 3.76 -20.13
C GLN A 221 -2.65 3.20 -21.43
N THR A 222 -3.91 2.75 -21.45
CA THR A 222 -4.59 2.32 -22.67
C THR A 222 -4.59 3.43 -23.72
N TYR A 223 -5.04 4.63 -23.35
CA TYR A 223 -5.01 5.80 -24.22
C TYR A 223 -3.61 6.08 -24.78
N LYS A 224 -2.61 6.18 -23.89
CA LYS A 224 -1.20 6.47 -24.23
C LYS A 224 -0.64 5.46 -25.21
N HIS A 225 -0.79 4.16 -24.93
CA HIS A 225 -0.24 3.11 -25.79
C HIS A 225 -0.93 3.09 -27.16
N THR A 226 -2.25 3.23 -27.21
CA THR A 226 -2.99 3.29 -28.49
C THR A 226 -2.56 4.50 -29.31
N PHE A 227 -2.47 5.69 -28.70
CA PHE A 227 -2.10 6.91 -29.40
C PHE A 227 -0.67 6.88 -29.97
N LEU A 228 0.30 6.43 -29.15
CA LEU A 228 1.71 6.34 -29.57
C LEU A 228 1.94 5.26 -30.64
N ALA A 229 1.18 4.15 -30.59
CA ALA A 229 1.23 3.11 -31.61
C ALA A 229 0.72 3.63 -32.97
N SER A 230 -0.43 4.30 -33.00
CA SER A 230 -0.98 4.92 -34.20
C SER A 230 -0.03 5.91 -34.85
N THR A 231 0.64 6.74 -34.04
CA THR A 231 1.63 7.73 -34.52
C THR A 231 2.91 7.07 -35.08
N SER A 232 3.29 5.90 -34.57
CA SER A 232 4.46 5.17 -35.05
C SER A 232 4.20 4.52 -36.42
N THR A 233 2.99 4.00 -36.65
CA THR A 233 2.60 3.35 -37.92
C THR A 233 2.41 4.34 -39.08
N SER A 234 1.90 5.55 -38.80
CA SER A 234 1.78 6.61 -39.82
C SER A 234 3.16 7.07 -40.33
N THR A 235 4.17 7.03 -39.48
CA THR A 235 5.56 7.41 -39.79
C THR A 235 6.26 6.40 -40.70
N SER A 236 5.90 5.11 -40.66
CA SER A 236 6.54 4.06 -41.49
C SER A 236 5.96 3.92 -42.90
N THR A 237 4.82 4.56 -43.19
CA THR A 237 4.05 4.32 -44.43
C THR A 237 3.90 5.57 -45.31
N SER A 238 4.46 6.72 -44.91
CA SER A 238 4.48 7.95 -45.70
C SER A 238 5.66 8.84 -45.33
N THR A 239 6.07 9.75 -46.23
CA THR A 239 7.13 10.75 -46.03
C THR A 239 7.06 11.41 -44.63
N PRO A 240 8.20 11.63 -43.94
CA PRO A 240 8.27 11.83 -42.48
C PRO A 240 7.83 13.25 -42.04
N THR A 241 6.56 13.59 -42.19
CA THR A 241 6.03 14.94 -41.87
C THR A 241 4.61 14.98 -41.30
N SER A 242 3.95 13.86 -40.98
CA SER A 242 2.59 13.95 -40.41
C SER A 242 2.61 14.19 -38.90
N ASN A 243 2.26 15.41 -38.50
CA ASN A 243 1.82 15.73 -37.15
C ASN A 243 0.69 14.79 -36.70
N PRO A 244 0.55 14.52 -35.39
CA PRO A 244 -0.52 13.68 -34.86
C PRO A 244 -1.89 14.13 -35.37
N THR A 245 -2.66 13.21 -35.94
CA THR A 245 -3.94 13.57 -36.55
C THR A 245 -5.06 13.61 -35.49
N PRO A 246 -6.07 14.48 -35.64
CA PRO A 246 -7.27 14.45 -34.79
C PRO A 246 -7.97 13.07 -34.77
N ALA A 247 -7.78 12.28 -35.83
CA ALA A 247 -8.30 10.92 -35.94
C ALA A 247 -7.62 9.95 -34.96
N ASP A 248 -6.29 10.04 -34.78
CA ASP A 248 -5.53 9.18 -33.85
C ASP A 248 -5.95 9.42 -32.40
N HIS A 249 -6.15 10.69 -32.04
CA HIS A 249 -6.67 11.09 -30.72
C HIS A 249 -8.06 10.52 -30.47
N THR A 250 -8.98 10.70 -31.43
CA THR A 250 -10.36 10.19 -31.34
C THR A 250 -10.41 8.67 -31.24
N HIS A 251 -9.54 7.97 -31.98
CA HIS A 251 -9.41 6.53 -31.90
C HIS A 251 -8.92 6.08 -30.51
N ALA A 252 -7.87 6.72 -29.98
CA ALA A 252 -7.34 6.41 -28.67
C ALA A 252 -8.37 6.68 -27.54
N LEU A 253 -9.13 7.78 -27.61
CA LEU A 253 -10.22 8.06 -26.67
C LEU A 253 -11.32 6.99 -26.71
N ARG A 254 -11.71 6.55 -27.92
CA ARG A 254 -12.70 5.49 -28.07
C ARG A 254 -12.24 4.19 -27.43
N VAL A 255 -10.99 3.78 -27.68
CA VAL A 255 -10.42 2.56 -27.10
C VAL A 255 -10.28 2.68 -25.58
N ALA A 256 -9.82 3.83 -25.07
CA ALA A 256 -9.73 4.06 -23.63
C ALA A 256 -11.10 4.06 -22.94
N SER A 257 -12.15 4.53 -23.63
CA SER A 257 -13.52 4.54 -23.12
C SER A 257 -14.12 3.14 -22.97
N THR A 258 -13.66 2.13 -23.73
CA THR A 258 -14.18 0.75 -23.60
C THR A 258 -13.72 0.07 -22.31
N VAL A 259 -12.66 0.57 -21.68
CA VAL A 259 -12.11 0.06 -20.41
C VAL A 259 -12.35 1.01 -19.23
N ALA A 260 -13.07 2.11 -19.47
CA ALA A 260 -13.32 3.13 -18.46
C ALA A 260 -14.39 2.66 -17.46
N TRP A 261 -14.03 2.75 -16.19
CA TRP A 261 -14.98 2.65 -15.08
C TRP A 261 -15.62 4.03 -14.80
N PRO A 262 -16.77 4.09 -14.11
CA PRO A 262 -17.27 5.33 -13.53
C PRO A 262 -16.17 6.11 -12.81
N PHE A 263 -16.14 7.43 -12.99
CA PHE A 263 -15.11 8.35 -12.47
C PHE A 263 -13.69 8.17 -13.06
N ALA A 264 -13.56 7.41 -14.15
CA ALA A 264 -12.33 7.25 -14.91
C ALA A 264 -12.55 7.49 -16.43
N SER A 265 -13.58 8.25 -16.80
CA SER A 265 -13.83 8.63 -18.20
C SER A 265 -12.61 9.39 -18.77
N PRO A 266 -12.08 8.98 -19.93
CA PRO A 266 -10.92 9.65 -20.53
C PRO A 266 -11.25 11.08 -20.96
N GLU A 267 -12.50 11.38 -21.31
CA GLU A 267 -12.93 12.70 -21.79
C GLU A 267 -13.40 13.61 -20.65
N THR A 268 -14.28 13.12 -19.78
CA THR A 268 -14.94 13.98 -18.78
C THR A 268 -14.18 14.04 -17.45
N ASP A 269 -13.65 12.92 -16.98
CA ASP A 269 -13.01 12.85 -15.66
C ASP A 269 -11.52 13.15 -15.73
N LEU A 270 -10.87 12.65 -16.79
CA LEU A 270 -9.42 12.80 -16.99
C LEU A 270 -9.05 13.90 -18.00
N ASN A 271 -9.97 14.28 -18.90
CA ASN A 271 -9.75 15.25 -19.98
C ASN A 271 -8.42 15.00 -20.73
N LEU A 272 -8.23 13.77 -21.18
CA LEU A 272 -6.98 13.32 -21.81
C LEU A 272 -6.78 14.00 -23.17
N THR A 273 -5.56 14.44 -23.41
CA THR A 273 -5.11 15.13 -24.60
C THR A 273 -3.90 14.41 -25.21
N PRO A 274 -3.55 14.67 -26.49
CA PRO A 274 -2.31 14.18 -27.09
C PRO A 274 -1.06 14.55 -26.29
N ALA A 275 -1.04 15.74 -25.68
CA ALA A 275 0.07 16.19 -24.85
C ALA A 275 0.29 15.28 -23.63
N ASP A 276 -0.77 14.73 -23.05
CA ASP A 276 -0.68 13.81 -21.91
C ASP A 276 -0.01 12.49 -22.30
N ALA A 277 -0.31 11.96 -23.49
CA ALA A 277 0.34 10.75 -23.99
C ALA A 277 1.85 10.95 -24.20
N HIS A 278 2.25 12.10 -24.75
CA HIS A 278 3.66 12.45 -24.93
C HIS A 278 4.38 12.74 -23.61
N ARG A 279 3.72 13.41 -22.65
CA ARG A 279 4.25 13.63 -21.30
C ARG A 279 4.51 12.30 -20.58
N GLY A 280 3.66 11.31 -20.82
CA GLY A 280 3.93 9.92 -20.46
C GLY A 280 3.49 9.50 -19.05
N PHE A 281 2.91 10.41 -18.27
CA PHE A 281 2.32 10.14 -16.95
C PHE A 281 1.06 10.99 -16.70
N LEU A 282 0.17 10.47 -15.85
CA LEU A 282 -1.12 11.06 -15.52
C LEU A 282 -0.97 12.16 -14.45
N THR A 283 -1.65 13.29 -14.65
CA THR A 283 -1.65 14.46 -13.74
C THR A 283 -3.05 14.98 -13.43
N SER A 284 -4.09 14.40 -14.05
CA SER A 284 -5.51 14.73 -13.84
C SER A 284 -6.21 13.67 -12.97
N GLY A 285 -7.49 13.88 -12.67
CA GLY A 285 -8.23 13.00 -11.76
C GLY A 285 -7.66 13.01 -10.34
N LEU A 286 -7.52 11.83 -9.72
CA LEU A 286 -6.92 11.69 -8.37
C LEU A 286 -5.42 12.01 -8.36
N TRP A 287 -4.75 11.91 -9.51
CA TRP A 287 -3.31 12.14 -9.65
C TRP A 287 -2.92 13.61 -9.44
N ARG A 288 -3.87 14.56 -9.47
CA ARG A 288 -3.60 15.96 -9.10
C ARG A 288 -3.40 16.17 -7.60
N TYR A 289 -3.90 15.25 -6.76
CA TYR A 289 -3.84 15.35 -5.29
C TYR A 289 -2.70 14.55 -4.69
N SER A 290 -2.36 13.43 -5.32
CA SER A 290 -1.26 12.56 -4.94
C SER A 290 -0.62 12.01 -6.20
N ARG A 291 0.71 11.94 -6.24
CA ARG A 291 1.41 11.31 -7.37
C ARG A 291 1.25 9.80 -7.39
N HIS A 292 0.75 9.19 -6.32
CA HIS A 292 0.50 7.76 -6.19
C HIS A 292 -0.76 7.51 -5.34
N PRO A 293 -1.95 7.92 -5.83
CA PRO A 293 -3.18 7.92 -5.03
C PRO A 293 -3.62 6.52 -4.64
N ASN A 294 -3.40 5.52 -5.51
CA ASN A 294 -3.64 4.12 -5.18
C ASN A 294 -2.73 3.62 -4.05
N PHE A 295 -1.44 3.96 -4.07
CA PHE A 295 -0.51 3.57 -2.99
C PHE A 295 -0.79 4.30 -1.67
N ALA A 296 -1.29 5.54 -1.72
CA ALA A 296 -1.73 6.25 -0.53
C ALA A 296 -2.95 5.56 0.10
N CYS A 297 -3.92 5.13 -0.72
CA CYS A 297 -5.08 4.38 -0.26
C CYS A 297 -4.70 2.99 0.27
N GLU A 298 -3.82 2.28 -0.42
CA GLU A 298 -3.30 0.97 0.00
C GLU A 298 -2.68 1.05 1.40
N GLN A 299 -1.82 2.05 1.66
CA GLN A 299 -1.25 2.27 3.00
C GLN A 299 -2.36 2.56 4.03
N ALA A 300 -3.28 3.49 3.73
CA ALA A 300 -4.37 3.84 4.65
C ALA A 300 -5.28 2.65 4.97
N PHE A 301 -5.57 1.79 3.98
CA PHE A 301 -6.33 0.57 4.16
C PHE A 301 -5.69 -0.32 5.22
N TRP A 302 -4.39 -0.61 5.13
CA TRP A 302 -3.71 -1.46 6.10
C TRP A 302 -3.60 -0.86 7.50
N TRP A 303 -3.50 0.47 7.61
CA TRP A 303 -3.63 1.16 8.89
C TRP A 303 -5.02 0.96 9.52
N LEU A 304 -6.09 1.08 8.73
CA LEU A 304 -7.46 0.85 9.19
C LEU A 304 -7.68 -0.62 9.59
N ILE A 305 -7.17 -1.58 8.82
CA ILE A 305 -7.25 -3.00 9.14
C ILE A 305 -6.53 -3.32 10.46
N CYS A 306 -5.35 -2.75 10.70
CA CYS A 306 -4.63 -2.92 11.97
C CYS A 306 -5.33 -2.21 13.14
N ALA A 307 -6.06 -1.11 12.87
CA ALA A 307 -6.80 -0.36 13.86
C ALA A 307 -8.01 -1.13 14.42
N ILE A 308 -8.73 -1.91 13.60
CA ILE A 308 -9.93 -2.65 14.01
C ILE A 308 -9.71 -3.45 15.33
N PRO A 309 -8.76 -4.40 15.41
CA PRO A 309 -8.50 -5.12 16.66
C PRO A 309 -7.85 -4.24 17.73
N ALA A 310 -7.06 -3.23 17.35
CA ALA A 310 -6.36 -2.36 18.30
C ALA A 310 -7.32 -1.47 19.13
N PHE A 311 -8.40 -0.96 18.52
CA PHE A 311 -9.37 -0.10 19.21
C PHE A 311 -10.46 -0.87 19.96
N ALA A 312 -10.65 -2.17 19.65
CA ALA A 312 -11.60 -3.01 20.37
C ALA A 312 -11.31 -3.07 21.89
N GLY A 313 -10.03 -3.10 22.28
CA GLY A 313 -9.62 -3.13 23.69
C GLY A 313 -9.81 -1.81 24.45
N LEU A 314 -9.93 -0.68 23.76
CA LEU A 314 -10.09 0.64 24.41
C LEU A 314 -11.52 0.86 24.90
N SER A 315 -12.52 0.38 24.14
CA SER A 315 -13.95 0.53 24.45
C SER A 315 -14.36 -0.09 25.79
N GLU A 316 -13.60 -1.06 26.30
CA GLU A 316 -13.93 -1.77 27.55
C GLU A 316 -13.19 -1.21 28.76
N SER A 317 -11.99 -0.64 28.57
CA SER A 317 -11.24 0.05 29.65
C SER A 317 -11.97 1.27 30.22
N GLU A 318 -12.82 1.92 29.41
CA GLU A 318 -13.68 3.03 29.86
C GLU A 318 -14.88 2.53 30.69
N SER A 319 -15.32 1.27 30.49
CA SER A 319 -16.43 0.70 31.23
C SER A 319 -16.02 0.23 32.64
N GLU A 320 -14.78 -0.23 32.85
CA GLU A 320 -14.29 -0.59 34.19
C GLU A 320 -13.88 0.64 35.01
N SER A 321 -13.36 1.69 34.37
CA SER A 321 -12.93 2.93 35.03
C SER A 321 -14.07 3.85 35.49
N ALA A 322 -15.31 3.60 35.08
CA ALA A 322 -16.49 4.27 35.63
C ALA A 322 -16.87 3.79 37.05
N SER A 323 -16.22 2.75 37.59
CA SER A 323 -16.54 2.17 38.91
C SER A 323 -15.38 2.16 39.93
N GLY A 324 -14.19 2.64 39.58
CA GLY A 324 -13.02 2.64 40.47
C GLY A 324 -12.10 3.84 40.24
N GLY A 325 -11.83 4.61 41.29
CA GLY A 325 -11.05 5.84 41.24
C GLY A 325 -9.62 5.71 40.71
N LEU A 326 -9.04 6.86 40.37
CA LEU A 326 -7.66 7.11 39.91
C LEU A 326 -6.64 6.02 40.32
N GLY A 327 -6.39 5.07 39.41
CA GLY A 327 -5.35 4.06 39.61
C GLY A 327 -5.51 2.88 38.67
N GLY A 328 -5.11 3.02 37.40
CA GLY A 328 -5.24 1.90 36.47
C GLY A 328 -4.78 2.16 35.06
N LEU A 329 -3.52 2.58 34.87
CA LEU A 329 -2.82 2.30 33.60
C LEU A 329 -2.46 0.81 33.59
N GLY A 330 -3.48 -0.03 33.46
CA GLY A 330 -3.37 -1.48 33.47
C GLY A 330 -2.54 -1.97 32.28
N GLU A 331 -1.53 -2.79 32.58
CA GLU A 331 -0.66 -3.42 31.60
C GLU A 331 -1.47 -4.09 30.49
N MET A 332 -1.37 -3.56 29.26
CA MET A 332 -1.81 -4.25 28.05
C MET A 332 -0.87 -5.45 27.84
N LYS A 333 -1.18 -6.58 28.47
CA LYS A 333 -0.36 -7.78 28.42
C LYS A 333 -0.65 -8.55 27.13
N VAL A 334 -0.16 -8.02 26.01
CA VAL A 334 -0.08 -8.75 24.75
C VAL A 334 0.91 -9.90 24.94
N ARG A 335 0.40 -11.11 25.25
CA ARG A 335 1.20 -12.35 25.32
C ARG A 335 1.56 -12.82 23.91
N VAL A 336 2.44 -12.08 23.25
CA VAL A 336 3.13 -12.57 22.07
C VAL A 336 4.30 -13.42 22.58
N GLY A 337 4.34 -14.69 22.17
CA GLY A 337 5.39 -15.66 22.54
C GLY A 337 6.77 -15.36 21.93
N MET A 338 7.13 -14.08 21.80
CA MET A 338 8.45 -13.58 21.47
C MET A 338 8.98 -12.92 22.75
N GLY A 339 10.16 -13.31 23.23
CA GLY A 339 10.72 -12.86 24.51
C GLY A 339 10.55 -11.35 24.76
N SER A 340 10.25 -10.99 26.01
CA SER A 340 9.99 -9.65 26.56
C SER A 340 10.44 -8.48 25.67
N LEU A 341 9.57 -8.06 24.75
CA LEU A 341 9.68 -6.76 24.10
C LEU A 341 9.63 -5.67 25.20
N PRO A 342 10.38 -4.58 25.07
CA PRO A 342 10.25 -3.45 25.98
C PRO A 342 8.79 -3.03 26.07
N THR A 343 8.26 -2.83 27.29
CA THR A 343 6.85 -2.46 27.53
C THR A 343 6.44 -1.19 26.77
N SER A 344 7.41 -0.34 26.42
CA SER A 344 7.24 0.85 25.59
C SER A 344 6.86 0.57 24.14
N LEU A 345 7.17 -0.60 23.59
CA LEU A 345 6.88 -0.96 22.19
C LEU A 345 5.57 -1.73 22.01
N THR A 346 5.04 -2.31 23.10
CA THR A 346 3.77 -3.04 23.12
C THR A 346 2.59 -2.30 22.48
N PRO A 347 2.34 -0.99 22.70
CA PRO A 347 1.21 -0.31 22.08
C PRO A 347 1.32 -0.17 20.55
N TYR A 348 2.52 -0.32 19.99
CA TYR A 348 2.74 -0.21 18.54
C TYR A 348 2.67 -1.56 17.82
N LEU A 349 2.66 -2.67 18.57
CA LEU A 349 2.68 -4.02 18.03
C LEU A 349 1.50 -4.33 17.08
N PRO A 350 0.27 -3.83 17.30
CA PRO A 350 -0.83 -4.01 16.36
C PRO A 350 -0.59 -3.39 14.98
N TYR A 351 0.24 -2.35 14.91
CA TYR A 351 0.44 -1.55 13.71
C TYR A 351 1.72 -1.90 12.94
N LEU A 352 2.52 -2.86 13.41
CA LEU A 352 3.76 -3.26 12.73
C LEU A 352 3.55 -3.66 11.26
N PRO A 353 2.51 -4.42 10.86
CA PRO A 353 2.30 -4.76 9.46
C PRO A 353 2.06 -3.51 8.59
N ALA A 354 1.22 -2.58 9.06
CA ALA A 354 0.93 -1.34 8.36
C ALA A 354 2.18 -0.44 8.24
N LEU A 355 2.99 -0.36 9.30
CA LEU A 355 4.26 0.36 9.29
C LEU A 355 5.25 -0.27 8.30
N ALA A 356 5.40 -1.59 8.33
CA ALA A 356 6.32 -2.31 7.46
C ALA A 356 5.91 -2.17 5.98
N LEU A 357 4.60 -2.24 5.68
CA LEU A 357 4.08 -1.92 4.35
C LEU A 357 4.36 -0.47 3.96
N SER A 358 4.11 0.49 4.85
CA SER A 358 4.36 1.91 4.55
C SER A 358 5.82 2.17 4.20
N LEU A 359 6.77 1.51 4.89
CA LEU A 359 8.21 1.57 4.56
C LEU A 359 8.52 0.92 3.20
N LEU A 360 7.90 -0.22 2.89
CA LEU A 360 8.01 -0.84 1.57
C LEU A 360 7.49 0.09 0.48
N PHE A 361 6.30 0.68 0.65
CA PHE A 361 5.69 1.60 -0.31
C PHE A 361 6.54 2.86 -0.47
N LEU A 362 7.03 3.45 0.61
CA LEU A 362 7.90 4.62 0.55
C LEU A 362 9.16 4.36 -0.28
N SER A 363 9.89 3.29 0.02
CA SER A 363 11.12 2.93 -0.67
C SER A 363 10.88 2.53 -2.14
N SER A 364 9.87 1.71 -2.39
CA SER A 364 9.43 1.28 -3.72
C SER A 364 8.99 2.44 -4.61
N THR A 365 8.23 3.38 -4.03
CA THR A 365 7.72 4.55 -4.74
C THR A 365 8.86 5.51 -5.06
N ALA A 366 9.75 5.80 -4.10
CA ALA A 366 10.93 6.62 -4.35
C ALA A 366 11.80 6.06 -5.48
N TYR A 367 11.99 4.74 -5.53
CA TYR A 367 12.71 4.09 -6.64
C TYR A 367 11.97 4.24 -7.98
N THR A 368 10.65 4.07 -7.97
CA THR A 368 9.79 4.22 -9.15
C THR A 368 9.79 5.65 -9.68
N GLU A 369 9.75 6.65 -8.80
CA GLU A 369 9.85 8.05 -9.14
C GLU A 369 11.24 8.39 -9.71
N ALA A 370 12.31 7.80 -9.19
CA ALA A 370 13.66 7.98 -9.74
C ALA A 370 13.78 7.43 -11.18
N ILE A 371 13.14 6.29 -11.47
CA ILE A 371 13.05 5.76 -12.84
C ILE A 371 12.19 6.68 -13.72
N SER A 372 11.11 7.24 -13.19
CA SER A 372 10.23 8.14 -13.94
C SER A 372 10.91 9.47 -14.25
N ALA A 373 11.66 10.01 -13.29
CA ALA A 373 12.47 11.21 -13.44
C ALA A 373 13.60 11.02 -14.48
N SER A 374 14.20 9.82 -14.58
CA SER A 374 15.20 9.58 -15.63
C SER A 374 14.59 9.48 -17.03
N LYS A 375 13.33 9.01 -17.15
CA LYS A 375 12.59 8.97 -18.42
C LYS A 375 12.03 10.34 -18.82
N TYR A 376 11.60 11.15 -17.85
CA TYR A 376 10.87 12.40 -18.06
C TYR A 376 11.43 13.54 -17.19
N PRO A 377 12.70 13.97 -17.35
CA PRO A 377 13.41 14.78 -16.36
C PRO A 377 12.73 16.10 -15.98
N LEU A 378 12.48 16.96 -16.98
CA LEU A 378 11.87 18.27 -16.76
C LEU A 378 10.38 18.18 -16.34
N PRO A 379 9.49 17.50 -17.08
CA PRO A 379 8.07 17.50 -16.75
C PRO A 379 7.76 16.74 -15.44
N TYR A 380 8.47 15.65 -15.15
CA TYR A 380 8.22 14.88 -13.92
C TYR A 380 8.78 15.59 -12.68
N SER A 381 9.93 16.26 -12.78
CA SER A 381 10.43 17.12 -11.70
C SER A 381 9.47 18.28 -11.39
N ALA A 382 8.91 18.92 -12.42
CA ALA A 382 7.87 19.93 -12.26
C ALA A 382 6.62 19.36 -11.55
N TYR A 383 6.24 18.13 -11.87
CA TYR A 383 5.14 17.43 -11.20
C TYR A 383 5.43 17.14 -9.72
N GLN A 384 6.64 16.62 -9.41
CA GLN A 384 7.09 16.38 -8.03
C GLN A 384 7.09 17.65 -7.17
N SER A 385 7.38 18.81 -7.76
CA SER A 385 7.39 20.09 -7.04
C SER A 385 6.00 20.61 -6.64
N ARG A 386 4.92 20.10 -7.27
CA ARG A 386 3.56 20.63 -7.11
C ARG A 386 2.60 19.67 -6.41
N VAL A 387 2.75 18.37 -6.66
CA VAL A 387 1.85 17.35 -6.14
C VAL A 387 2.65 16.44 -5.23
N PRO A 388 2.27 16.22 -3.96
CA PRO A 388 2.99 15.34 -3.03
C PRO A 388 2.88 13.85 -3.43
N MET A 389 3.84 13.03 -2.97
CA MET A 389 3.88 11.59 -3.26
C MET A 389 2.60 10.87 -2.79
N PHE A 390 2.28 10.98 -1.50
CA PHE A 390 1.09 10.39 -0.85
C PHE A 390 0.17 11.49 -0.30
N GLY A 391 -0.23 12.43 -1.15
CA GLY A 391 -1.06 13.58 -0.75
C GLY A 391 -2.47 13.27 -0.26
N ALA A 392 -3.19 14.32 0.10
CA ALA A 392 -4.56 14.27 0.61
C ALA A 392 -5.58 13.92 -0.50
N VAL A 393 -5.63 12.64 -0.88
CA VAL A 393 -6.69 12.08 -1.72
C VAL A 393 -8.04 12.19 -0.95
N PRO A 394 -9.18 12.47 -1.61
CA PRO A 394 -10.49 12.45 -0.96
C PRO A 394 -10.70 11.19 -0.11
N LEU A 395 -11.31 11.33 1.08
CA LEU A 395 -11.44 10.31 2.15
C LEU A 395 -10.16 9.98 2.94
N LEU A 396 -8.97 10.38 2.51
CA LEU A 396 -7.78 10.40 3.38
C LEU A 396 -7.79 11.62 4.31
N GLY A 397 -8.43 12.73 3.93
CA GLY A 397 -8.61 13.90 4.80
C GLY A 397 -9.41 13.63 6.10
N LEU A 398 -10.04 12.46 6.22
CA LEU A 398 -10.72 11.99 7.43
C LEU A 398 -9.77 11.47 8.53
N PHE A 399 -8.44 11.47 8.32
CA PHE A 399 -7.46 11.32 9.42
C PHE A 399 -7.68 12.34 10.56
N ALA A 400 -8.53 13.36 10.37
CA ALA A 400 -8.98 14.32 11.36
C ALA A 400 -10.22 13.88 12.19
N ILE A 401 -10.29 12.63 12.67
CA ILE A 401 -11.15 12.34 13.84
C ILE A 401 -10.35 12.80 15.08
N PRO A 402 -10.85 13.77 15.87
CA PRO A 402 -10.12 14.29 17.04
C PRO A 402 -9.67 13.22 18.04
N ALA A 403 -10.40 12.10 18.14
CA ALA A 403 -10.04 10.95 18.99
C ALA A 403 -8.81 10.15 18.50
N LEU A 404 -8.51 10.16 17.20
CA LEU A 404 -7.27 9.60 16.65
C LEU A 404 -6.06 10.49 16.96
N ILE A 405 -6.25 11.82 17.05
CA ILE A 405 -5.19 12.83 17.22
C ILE A 405 -4.72 12.96 18.68
N SER A 406 -5.54 12.56 19.65
CA SER A 406 -5.21 12.64 21.09
C SER A 406 -4.26 11.55 21.59
N SER A 407 -3.86 10.59 20.74
CA SER A 407 -2.88 9.56 21.08
C SER A 407 -1.48 9.96 20.61
N PRO A 408 -0.41 9.82 21.42
CA PRO A 408 0.98 10.08 21.01
C PRO A 408 1.45 9.21 19.81
N VAL A 409 0.63 8.23 19.39
CA VAL A 409 0.87 7.32 18.27
C VAL A 409 0.52 7.94 16.89
N SER A 410 -0.39 8.91 16.81
CA SER A 410 -0.90 9.44 15.54
C SER A 410 -0.12 10.64 15.00
N ILE A 411 0.62 11.35 15.85
CA ILE A 411 1.42 12.52 15.45
C ILE A 411 2.55 12.14 14.48
N PRO A 412 3.35 11.08 14.71
CA PRO A 412 4.39 10.65 13.76
C PRO A 412 3.81 10.19 12.42
N VAL A 413 2.66 9.52 12.44
CA VAL A 413 1.98 8.95 11.28
C VAL A 413 1.35 10.07 10.44
N PHE A 414 0.69 11.04 11.09
CA PHE A 414 0.15 12.25 10.46
C PHE A 414 1.25 13.10 9.83
N LEU A 415 2.41 13.22 10.49
CA LEU A 415 3.58 13.89 9.91
C LEU A 415 4.12 13.13 8.70
N LEU A 416 4.20 11.79 8.75
CA LEU A 416 4.66 10.98 7.62
C LEU A 416 3.77 11.14 6.36
N PHE A 417 2.44 11.20 6.55
CA PHE A 417 1.47 11.39 5.46
C PHE A 417 1.41 12.83 4.94
N SER A 418 1.65 13.84 5.78
CA SER A 418 1.56 15.25 5.39
C SER A 418 2.86 15.83 4.81
N THR A 419 4.03 15.35 5.24
CA THR A 419 5.33 15.92 4.82
C THR A 419 6.00 15.15 3.68
N GLY A 420 5.57 13.92 3.39
CA GLY A 420 6.10 13.14 2.26
C GLY A 420 7.58 12.74 2.39
N GLY A 421 8.19 12.88 3.58
CA GLY A 421 9.61 12.59 3.80
C GLY A 421 9.97 12.32 5.27
N TRP A 422 10.82 11.31 5.50
CA TRP A 422 11.31 10.89 6.83
C TRP A 422 12.17 11.96 7.53
N LYS A 423 12.86 12.81 6.75
CA LYS A 423 13.69 13.90 7.28
C LYS A 423 12.85 14.95 8.01
N ASP A 424 11.69 15.29 7.46
CA ASP A 424 10.78 16.29 8.04
C ASP A 424 10.06 15.78 9.30
N VAL A 425 9.82 14.47 9.39
CA VAL A 425 9.31 13.83 10.62
C VAL A 425 10.34 13.93 11.76
N VAL A 426 11.61 13.64 11.45
CA VAL A 426 12.71 13.72 12.42
C VAL A 426 12.94 15.18 12.87
N ASP A 427 12.81 16.15 11.97
CA ASP A 427 12.98 17.56 12.30
C ASP A 427 11.78 18.12 13.08
N ALA A 428 10.55 17.66 12.80
CA ALA A 428 9.36 17.98 13.59
C ALA A 428 9.41 17.40 15.03
N MET A 429 9.99 16.21 15.20
CA MET A 429 10.17 15.57 16.51
C MET A 429 11.25 16.22 17.38
N LYS A 430 12.15 17.02 16.80
CA LYS A 430 13.24 17.70 17.52
C LYS A 430 12.85 19.08 18.04
N GLY A 431 11.70 19.61 17.64
CA GLY A 431 11.22 20.92 18.10
C GLY A 431 10.55 20.84 19.48
N PRO A 432 10.63 21.91 20.31
CA PRO A 432 9.85 21.98 21.54
C PRO A 432 8.35 21.95 21.20
N VAL A 433 7.62 21.05 21.86
CA VAL A 433 6.23 20.62 21.59
C VAL A 433 5.16 21.73 21.76
N GLY A 434 5.53 23.01 21.76
CA GLY A 434 4.64 24.14 22.04
C GLY A 434 4.40 25.15 20.90
N CYS A 435 5.19 25.18 19.83
CA CYS A 435 5.17 26.31 18.87
C CYS A 435 4.59 26.02 17.47
N ALA A 436 4.09 24.80 17.18
CA ALA A 436 3.61 24.47 15.84
C ALA A 436 2.27 25.14 15.43
N LEU A 437 1.70 25.99 16.28
CA LEU A 437 0.44 26.70 16.02
C LEU A 437 0.59 28.08 15.37
N GLU A 438 1.78 28.67 15.29
CA GLU A 438 1.97 30.00 14.69
C GLU A 438 3.30 30.14 13.94
N CYS A 439 3.38 29.66 12.69
CA CYS A 439 4.19 30.35 11.70
C CYS A 439 3.82 29.99 10.26
N GLY A 440 3.39 31.00 9.52
CA GLY A 440 2.98 30.90 8.15
C GLY A 440 4.13 30.59 7.18
N SER A 441 3.76 29.80 6.17
CA SER A 441 4.35 29.73 4.83
C SER A 441 5.73 29.07 4.67
N VAL A 442 5.72 27.74 4.83
CA VAL A 442 6.73 26.78 4.33
C VAL A 442 6.95 26.90 2.79
N LYS A 443 6.03 27.54 2.05
CA LYS A 443 6.16 27.79 0.59
C LYS A 443 7.33 28.72 0.21
N ALA A 444 7.76 29.62 1.09
CA ALA A 444 8.80 30.61 0.77
C ALA A 444 10.23 30.05 0.79
N VAL A 445 10.47 29.00 1.57
CA VAL A 445 11.80 28.36 1.71
C VAL A 445 12.09 27.44 0.51
N TRP A 446 11.07 26.76 0.00
CA TRP A 446 11.19 25.86 -1.15
C TRP A 446 11.45 26.60 -2.48
N TRP A 447 10.95 27.83 -2.64
CA TRP A 447 11.20 28.64 -3.86
C TRP A 447 12.68 29.02 -4.04
N ARG A 448 13.43 29.23 -2.93
CA ARG A 448 14.83 29.65 -2.99
C ARG A 448 15.82 28.49 -3.20
N LEU A 449 15.44 27.26 -2.87
CA LEU A 449 16.31 26.08 -3.00
C LEU A 449 16.11 25.30 -4.31
N ALA A 450 14.92 25.39 -4.93
CA ALA A 450 14.64 24.76 -6.23
C ALA A 450 15.11 25.58 -7.44
N ALA A 451 15.60 26.81 -7.23
CA ALA A 451 15.95 27.75 -8.31
C ALA A 451 17.41 27.66 -8.80
N THR A 452 18.21 26.72 -8.33
CA THR A 452 19.65 26.63 -8.68
C THR A 452 20.04 25.41 -9.53
N ALA A 453 19.13 24.88 -10.34
CA ALA A 453 19.46 23.90 -11.38
C ALA A 453 18.99 24.41 -12.75
N THR A 454 19.98 24.66 -13.62
CA THR A 454 19.97 25.25 -14.96
C THR A 454 18.84 24.78 -15.89
N THR A 455 17.93 25.69 -16.24
CA THR A 455 17.33 25.87 -17.58
C THR A 455 16.75 27.29 -17.65
N GLY A 456 16.78 27.93 -18.81
CA GLY A 456 16.31 29.32 -18.98
C GLY A 456 14.81 29.44 -18.68
N GLU A 457 14.38 30.57 -18.12
CA GLU A 457 13.00 30.80 -17.66
C GLU A 457 11.92 30.55 -18.73
N GLY A 458 12.26 30.69 -20.02
CA GLY A 458 11.40 30.38 -21.14
C GLY A 458 11.14 28.87 -21.35
N GLU A 459 12.11 27.99 -21.09
CA GLU A 459 11.90 26.53 -21.16
C GLU A 459 11.04 26.04 -20.01
N ARG A 460 11.25 26.61 -18.81
CA ARG A 460 10.42 26.31 -17.65
C ARG A 460 8.95 26.63 -17.93
N ARG A 461 8.64 27.79 -18.52
CA ARG A 461 7.26 28.17 -18.88
C ARG A 461 6.64 27.23 -19.92
N LYS A 462 7.41 26.79 -20.93
CA LYS A 462 6.95 25.81 -21.92
C LYS A 462 6.66 24.44 -21.28
N VAL A 463 7.52 24.00 -20.36
CA VAL A 463 7.31 22.75 -19.60
C VAL A 463 6.10 22.87 -18.68
N GLU A 464 5.92 24.01 -18.01
CA GLU A 464 4.76 24.25 -17.16
C GLU A 464 3.45 24.27 -17.95
N ALA A 465 3.45 24.86 -19.16
CA ALA A 465 2.32 24.80 -20.08
C ALA A 465 2.01 23.37 -20.54
N LEU A 466 3.04 22.55 -20.79
CA LEU A 466 2.90 21.17 -21.25
C LEU A 466 2.42 20.19 -20.15
N VAL A 467 2.75 20.48 -18.89
CA VAL A 467 2.32 19.66 -17.75
C VAL A 467 0.91 20.03 -17.27
N TRP A 468 0.52 21.30 -17.37
CA TRP A 468 -0.70 21.83 -16.73
C TRP A 468 -1.69 22.53 -17.66
N GLY A 469 -1.43 22.62 -18.96
CA GLY A 469 -2.38 23.16 -19.95
C GLY A 469 -2.58 24.68 -19.89
N GLY A 470 -1.52 25.46 -19.66
CA GLY A 470 -1.58 26.92 -19.59
C GLY A 470 -1.25 27.61 -20.92
N GLY A 471 -2.26 28.15 -21.60
CA GLY A 471 -2.09 29.20 -22.61
C GLY A 471 -1.80 30.56 -21.96
N ASP A 472 -1.22 31.48 -22.74
CA ASP A 472 -0.93 32.87 -22.37
C ASP A 472 -2.18 33.57 -21.83
N GLY A 473 -2.34 33.56 -20.51
CA GLY A 473 -3.28 34.39 -19.77
C GLY A 473 -2.58 35.67 -19.34
N ASP A 474 -2.65 36.66 -20.22
CA ASP A 474 -2.67 38.10 -19.96
C ASP A 474 -2.14 38.56 -18.58
N ARG A 475 -0.85 38.93 -18.56
CA ARG A 475 -0.31 39.88 -17.59
C ARG A 475 0.43 40.97 -18.33
N ASP A 476 -0.28 41.69 -19.20
CA ASP A 476 0.14 43.03 -19.56
C ASP A 476 -0.96 44.02 -19.13
N GLY A 477 -1.16 44.08 -17.81
CA GLY A 477 -1.85 45.18 -17.15
C GLY A 477 -1.05 46.47 -17.29
N LYS A 478 -1.03 47.04 -18.51
CA LYS A 478 -0.71 48.44 -18.71
C LYS A 478 -1.89 49.26 -18.22
N ARG A 479 -1.71 49.82 -17.04
CA ARG A 479 -2.38 51.01 -16.57
C ARG A 479 -2.19 52.12 -17.62
N LYS A 480 -3.23 52.44 -18.39
CA LYS A 480 -3.48 53.77 -18.96
C LYS A 480 -4.98 53.98 -19.08
N GLU A 481 -5.41 54.93 -18.25
CA GLU A 481 -6.70 55.64 -18.16
C GLU A 481 -7.96 54.84 -17.75
#